data_AF-A0A380ZVI5-F1
#
_entry.id   AF-A0A380ZVI5-F1
#
_cell.length_a   1.000
_cell.length_b   1.000
_cell.length_c   1.000
_cell.angle_alpha   90.00
_cell.angle_beta   90.00
_cell.angle_gamma   90.00
#
_symmetry.space_group_name_H-M   'P 1'
#
loop_
_entity.id
_entity.type
_entity.pdbx_description
1 polymer ?
#
loop_
_entity_poly.entity_id
_entity_poly.type
_entity_poly.pdbx_seq_one_letter_code
_entity_poly.pdbx_strand_id
1 'polypeptide(L)'
;MSRIRIVKGKITEIIGGDLRYFSEGDIVEIAAETYSEKSAGKILYGDNPEAAPVAEIDILADAIVHFRPKRNWKGNDYGMDWMRIDDTGLFGDVKYSELVGTYDKYPSSDESAVFTASSSLYNGLKKEYSNPIYKIPWLKEDNNPLDYFATWLCVEKNKEVTLSLKINIKDKKNLPKELLIEYDNQLCEISTSQGKGTENITLDPLSQKHYAKIEIKKSKEYKLVDEVKIKVLADIETTETIKVL
;
A
#
# COMPACT_ATOMS: atom_id res chain seq x y z
N MET A 1 -5.58 -10.45 -12.43
CA MET A 1 -6.84 -11.21 -12.60
C MET A 1 -7.06 -11.43 -14.10
N SER A 2 -7.25 -12.66 -14.57
CA SER A 2 -7.56 -12.92 -15.98
C SER A 2 -9.08 -13.14 -16.18
N ARG A 3 -9.61 -12.66 -17.31
CA ARG A 3 -11.00 -12.87 -17.71
C ARG A 3 -11.03 -13.35 -19.16
N ILE A 4 -11.76 -14.43 -19.41
CA ILE A 4 -12.02 -14.93 -20.77
C ILE A 4 -13.53 -14.85 -21.03
N ARG A 5 -13.91 -14.31 -22.18
CA ARG A 5 -15.30 -14.31 -22.67
C ARG A 5 -15.32 -14.91 -24.07
N ILE A 6 -16.06 -16.00 -24.25
CA ILE A 6 -16.26 -16.65 -25.56
C ILE A 6 -17.74 -16.47 -25.93
N VAL A 7 -18.01 -15.93 -27.12
CA VAL A 7 -19.37 -15.67 -27.60
C VAL A 7 -19.55 -16.34 -28.96
N LYS A 8 -20.61 -17.16 -29.12
CA LYS A 8 -20.94 -17.83 -30.39
C LYS A 8 -21.70 -16.94 -31.38
N GLY A 9 -22.13 -15.75 -30.95
CA GLY A 9 -22.89 -14.77 -31.73
C GLY A 9 -22.18 -13.42 -31.85
N LYS A 10 -22.92 -12.37 -32.20
CA LYS A 10 -22.39 -11.02 -32.32
C LYS A 10 -22.24 -10.35 -30.96
N ILE A 11 -21.13 -9.63 -30.76
CA ILE A 11 -20.96 -8.70 -29.65
C ILE A 11 -21.23 -7.29 -30.18
N THR A 12 -22.00 -6.50 -29.44
CA THR A 12 -22.23 -5.09 -29.75
C THR A 12 -22.01 -4.30 -28.46
N GLU A 13 -21.07 -3.38 -28.50
CA GLU A 13 -20.75 -2.47 -27.39
C GLU A 13 -21.02 -1.04 -27.85
N ILE A 14 -21.75 -0.28 -27.03
CA ILE A 14 -22.13 1.12 -27.31
C ILE A 14 -21.77 1.92 -26.07
N ILE A 15 -20.87 2.89 -26.22
CA ILE A 15 -20.39 3.75 -25.14
C ILE A 15 -20.92 5.17 -25.39
N GLY A 16 -21.43 5.83 -24.35
CA GLY A 16 -21.94 7.21 -24.42
C GLY A 16 -20.85 8.30 -24.36
N GLY A 17 -19.58 7.91 -24.34
CA GLY A 17 -18.41 8.76 -24.17
C GLY A 17 -17.16 8.08 -24.75
N ASP A 18 -15.97 8.41 -24.23
CA ASP A 18 -14.72 7.84 -24.70
C ASP A 18 -14.56 6.37 -24.29
N LEU A 19 -14.15 5.53 -25.25
CA LEU A 19 -13.65 4.17 -24.99
C LEU A 19 -12.13 4.21 -24.93
N ARG A 20 -11.54 3.68 -23.84
CA ARG A 20 -10.09 3.62 -23.63
C ARG A 20 -9.69 2.24 -23.15
N TYR A 21 -8.73 1.62 -23.81
CA TYR A 21 -8.11 0.36 -23.38
C TYR A 21 -6.72 0.63 -22.82
N PHE A 22 -6.43 0.05 -21.66
CA PHE A 22 -5.11 0.10 -21.04
C PHE A 22 -4.61 -1.32 -20.80
N SER A 23 -3.34 -1.56 -21.10
CA SER A 23 -2.69 -2.86 -20.89
C SER A 23 -1.22 -2.65 -20.59
N GLU A 24 -0.68 -3.43 -19.64
CA GLU A 24 0.77 -3.47 -19.35
C GLU A 24 1.56 -4.22 -20.45
N GLY A 25 0.87 -5.03 -21.26
CA GLY A 25 1.43 -5.72 -22.41
C GLY A 25 0.65 -5.45 -23.70
N ASP A 26 0.97 -6.17 -24.77
CA ASP A 26 0.34 -5.96 -26.08
C ASP A 26 -1.17 -6.20 -26.04
N ILE A 27 -1.92 -5.26 -26.63
CA ILE A 27 -3.34 -5.46 -26.96
C ILE A 27 -3.38 -6.01 -28.37
N VAL A 28 -3.92 -7.23 -28.53
CA VAL A 28 -4.00 -7.91 -29.82
C VAL A 28 -5.46 -8.10 -30.22
N GLU A 29 -5.87 -7.42 -31.28
CA GLU A 29 -7.21 -7.52 -31.87
C GLU A 29 -7.13 -8.21 -33.23
N ILE A 30 -7.83 -9.34 -33.39
CA ILE A 30 -7.79 -10.16 -34.61
C ILE A 30 -9.20 -10.33 -35.14
N ALA A 31 -9.39 -10.01 -36.42
CA ALA A 31 -10.63 -10.25 -37.15
C ALA A 31 -10.38 -11.20 -38.32
N ALA A 32 -11.29 -12.15 -38.55
CA ALA A 32 -11.16 -13.13 -39.64
C ALA A 32 -11.41 -12.53 -41.03
N GLU A 33 -12.30 -11.54 -41.14
CA GLU A 33 -12.68 -10.95 -42.42
C GLU A 33 -12.43 -9.44 -42.47
N THR A 34 -13.00 -8.68 -41.54
CA THR A 34 -12.89 -7.21 -41.52
C THR A 34 -12.77 -6.69 -40.10
N TYR A 35 -11.78 -5.83 -39.90
CA TYR A 35 -11.67 -4.99 -38.72
C TYR A 35 -11.99 -3.55 -39.12
N SER A 36 -12.92 -2.90 -38.43
CA SER A 36 -13.28 -1.51 -38.71
C SER A 36 -13.66 -0.78 -37.42
N GLU A 37 -12.92 0.27 -37.11
CA GLU A 37 -13.31 1.25 -36.08
C GLU A 37 -13.89 2.50 -36.73
N LYS A 38 -14.95 3.04 -36.13
CA LYS A 38 -15.60 4.27 -36.60
C LYS A 38 -15.79 5.22 -35.43
N SER A 39 -15.25 6.42 -35.55
CA SER A 39 -15.47 7.52 -34.62
C SER A 39 -15.94 8.74 -35.42
N ALA A 40 -16.93 9.47 -34.89
CA ALA A 40 -17.37 10.72 -35.49
C ALA A 40 -16.35 11.87 -35.30
N GLY A 41 -15.45 11.74 -34.31
CA GLY A 41 -14.45 12.74 -33.97
C GLY A 41 -13.04 12.33 -34.39
N LYS A 42 -12.36 11.53 -33.56
CA LYS A 42 -11.00 11.04 -33.79
C LYS A 42 -10.83 9.59 -33.36
N ILE A 43 -9.90 8.89 -33.99
CA ILE A 43 -9.32 7.62 -33.56
C ILE A 43 -7.82 7.89 -33.39
N LEU A 44 -7.27 7.62 -32.21
CA LEU A 44 -5.85 7.85 -31.90
C LEU A 44 -5.18 6.49 -31.69
N TYR A 45 -4.20 6.18 -32.53
CA TYR A 45 -3.31 5.03 -32.34
C TYR A 45 -1.90 5.54 -32.03
N GLY A 46 -1.36 5.13 -30.87
CA GLY A 46 0.07 4.79 -30.79
C GLY A 46 1.14 5.88 -30.69
N ASP A 47 0.87 7.15 -30.38
CA ASP A 47 1.98 8.13 -30.29
C ASP A 47 2.55 8.32 -28.87
N ASN A 48 1.72 8.22 -27.83
CA ASN A 48 2.15 8.18 -26.43
C ASN A 48 0.91 7.88 -25.56
N PRO A 49 0.56 6.60 -25.28
CA PRO A 49 -0.65 6.29 -24.51
C PRO A 49 -0.55 6.96 -23.13
N GLU A 50 -1.62 7.66 -22.72
CA GLU A 50 -1.74 8.11 -21.33
C GLU A 50 -1.63 6.89 -20.41
N ALA A 51 -0.89 7.03 -19.31
CA ALA A 51 -0.88 5.98 -18.28
C ALA A 51 -2.32 5.72 -17.82
N ALA A 52 -2.65 4.44 -17.58
CA ALA A 52 -3.94 4.08 -17.03
C ALA A 52 -4.25 4.95 -15.80
N PRO A 53 -5.48 5.47 -15.66
CA PRO A 53 -5.86 6.12 -14.43
C PRO A 53 -5.67 5.11 -13.30
N VAL A 54 -4.92 5.52 -12.27
CA VAL A 54 -4.72 4.67 -11.10
C VAL A 54 -6.09 4.45 -10.47
N ALA A 55 -6.49 3.20 -10.33
CA ALA A 55 -7.76 2.89 -9.68
C ALA A 55 -7.68 3.37 -8.22
N GLU A 56 -8.77 3.98 -7.75
CA GLU A 56 -8.91 4.38 -6.35
C GLU A 56 -9.85 3.39 -5.64
N ILE A 57 -9.42 2.89 -4.48
CA ILE A 57 -10.19 1.92 -3.70
C ILE A 57 -10.39 2.43 -2.28
N ASP A 58 -11.65 2.53 -1.86
CA ASP A 58 -12.00 2.90 -0.50
C ASP A 58 -11.79 1.72 0.48
N ILE A 59 -10.97 1.96 1.51
CA ILE A 59 -10.83 1.08 2.67
C ILE A 59 -11.95 1.41 3.66
N LEU A 60 -12.86 0.46 3.84
CA LEU A 60 -14.01 0.59 4.75
C LEU A 60 -13.76 0.03 6.15
N ALA A 61 -12.56 -0.51 6.42
CA ALA A 61 -12.17 -1.06 7.71
C ALA A 61 -12.34 -0.06 8.85
N ASP A 62 -12.73 -0.53 10.03
CA ASP A 62 -12.95 0.31 11.22
C ASP A 62 -11.64 0.64 11.97
N ALA A 63 -10.55 -0.05 11.61
CA ALA A 63 -9.20 0.21 12.10
C ALA A 63 -8.21 0.27 10.93
N ILE A 64 -7.29 1.23 10.97
CA ILE A 64 -6.14 1.34 10.08
C ILE A 64 -4.89 1.19 10.92
N VAL A 65 -4.00 0.29 10.49
CA VAL A 65 -2.74 0.03 11.18
C VAL A 65 -1.57 0.31 10.23
N HIS A 66 -0.61 1.04 10.75
CA HIS A 66 0.65 1.34 10.10
C HIS A 66 1.79 0.74 10.93
N PHE A 67 2.57 -0.15 10.32
CA PHE A 67 3.84 -0.57 10.89
C PHE A 67 4.86 0.55 10.75
N ARG A 68 5.60 0.82 11.82
CA ARG A 68 6.68 1.80 11.91
C ARG A 68 7.93 1.17 12.49
N PRO A 69 9.11 1.74 12.24
CA PRO A 69 10.33 1.21 12.83
C PRO A 69 10.28 1.22 14.35
N LYS A 70 11.18 0.47 14.98
CA LYS A 70 11.41 0.57 16.43
C LYS A 70 11.80 2.01 16.80
N ARG A 71 11.54 2.37 18.04
CA ARG A 71 12.06 3.59 18.63
C ARG A 71 13.58 3.63 18.49
N ASN A 72 14.10 4.79 18.08
CA ASN A 72 15.52 5.03 17.82
C ASN A 72 16.11 4.17 16.69
N TRP A 73 15.30 3.68 15.75
CA TRP A 73 15.82 3.06 14.54
C TRP A 73 16.66 4.08 13.74
N LYS A 74 17.86 3.67 13.32
CA LYS A 74 18.83 4.51 12.59
C LYS A 74 19.14 3.96 11.19
N GLY A 75 18.26 3.14 10.63
CA GLY A 75 18.52 2.43 9.37
C GLY A 75 19.37 1.16 9.51
N ASN A 76 19.54 0.65 10.74
CA ASN A 76 20.31 -0.56 11.03
C ASN A 76 19.38 -1.74 11.32
N ASP A 77 19.93 -2.96 11.27
CA ASP A 77 19.28 -4.25 11.59
C ASP A 77 18.30 -4.80 10.54
N TYR A 78 17.53 -3.93 9.87
CA TYR A 78 16.56 -4.28 8.82
C TYR A 78 16.27 -3.10 7.91
N GLY A 79 15.81 -3.39 6.69
CA GLY A 79 15.29 -2.38 5.76
C GLY A 79 13.81 -2.12 6.03
N MET A 80 13.41 -0.86 6.05
CA MET A 80 12.01 -0.48 6.18
C MET A 80 11.75 0.79 5.36
N ASP A 81 10.65 0.78 4.62
CA ASP A 81 10.25 1.90 3.77
C ASP A 81 8.75 2.15 3.89
N TRP A 82 8.35 3.41 4.03
CA TRP A 82 6.97 3.83 4.19
C TRP A 82 6.78 5.25 3.66
N MET A 83 5.56 5.57 3.25
CA MET A 83 5.20 6.95 2.94
C MET A 83 5.35 7.81 4.20
N ARG A 84 6.35 8.70 4.20
CA ARG A 84 6.65 9.56 5.36
C ARG A 84 5.59 10.63 5.54
N ILE A 85 4.99 10.64 6.71
CA ILE A 85 3.91 11.56 7.09
C ILE A 85 4.23 12.30 8.40
N ASP A 86 5.49 12.28 8.84
CA ASP A 86 5.97 12.90 10.08
C ASP A 86 5.20 12.38 11.32
N ASP A 87 5.19 11.06 11.49
CA ASP A 87 4.43 10.40 12.54
C ASP A 87 5.25 9.52 13.48
N THR A 88 6.54 9.30 13.20
CA THR A 88 7.39 8.47 14.05
C THR A 88 8.22 9.30 15.03
N GLY A 89 8.52 10.57 14.70
CA GLY A 89 9.49 11.38 15.42
C GLY A 89 10.95 10.88 15.27
N LEU A 90 11.21 9.97 14.33
CA LEU A 90 12.55 9.54 13.98
C LEU A 90 13.27 10.60 13.15
N PHE A 91 14.60 10.63 13.25
CA PHE A 91 15.40 11.52 12.41
C PHE A 91 15.15 11.25 10.93
N GLY A 92 14.79 12.30 10.19
CA GLY A 92 14.50 12.23 8.76
C GLY A 92 13.06 11.82 8.42
N ASP A 93 12.21 11.47 9.39
CA ASP A 93 10.77 11.28 9.15
C ASP A 93 10.07 12.64 9.02
N VAL A 94 10.28 13.31 7.89
CA VAL A 94 9.60 14.53 7.48
C VAL A 94 8.64 14.18 6.35
N LYS A 95 7.51 14.89 6.24
CA LYS A 95 6.48 14.63 5.22
C LYS A 95 7.11 14.59 3.83
N TYR A 96 6.86 13.53 3.05
CA TYR A 96 7.40 13.44 1.69
C TYR A 96 6.87 14.53 0.75
N SER A 97 5.69 15.09 1.02
CA SER A 97 5.19 16.28 0.31
C SER A 97 6.13 17.48 0.40
N GLU A 98 7.01 17.54 1.39
CA GLU A 98 7.99 18.61 1.61
C GLU A 98 9.41 18.24 1.16
N LEU A 99 9.68 16.95 0.90
CA LEU A 99 11.00 16.45 0.51
C LEU A 99 11.10 16.02 -0.96
N VAL A 100 9.97 15.90 -1.66
CA VAL A 100 9.93 15.51 -3.06
C VAL A 100 9.79 16.75 -3.94
N GLY A 101 10.76 16.97 -4.80
CA GLY A 101 10.87 18.22 -5.55
C GLY A 101 12.10 18.27 -6.44
N THR A 102 12.48 19.48 -6.81
CA THR A 102 13.63 19.74 -7.68
C THR A 102 14.51 20.83 -7.11
N TYR A 103 15.80 20.75 -7.41
CA TYR A 103 16.72 21.87 -7.24
C TYR A 103 16.74 22.73 -8.51
N ASP A 104 16.92 24.04 -8.34
CA ASP A 104 17.09 24.99 -9.44
C ASP A 104 18.46 24.88 -10.14
N LYS A 105 19.41 24.16 -9.53
CA LYS A 105 20.79 24.01 -10.00
C LYS A 105 21.28 22.56 -9.93
N TYR A 106 22.24 22.25 -10.80
CA TYR A 106 23.01 21.01 -10.78
C TYR A 106 24.52 21.32 -10.72
N PRO A 107 25.30 20.64 -9.85
CA PRO A 107 24.86 19.62 -8.91
C PRO A 107 24.05 20.22 -7.75
N SER A 108 23.11 19.46 -7.20
CA SER A 108 22.30 19.89 -6.04
C SER A 108 23.11 20.08 -4.75
N SER A 109 24.40 19.73 -4.77
CA SER A 109 25.36 19.98 -3.70
C SER A 109 25.91 21.41 -3.69
N ASP A 110 25.59 22.25 -4.68
CA ASP A 110 25.91 23.68 -4.66
C ASP A 110 25.19 24.35 -3.48
N GLU A 111 25.93 25.05 -2.61
CA GLU A 111 25.38 25.71 -1.42
C GLU A 111 24.31 26.77 -1.74
N SER A 112 24.32 27.29 -2.97
CA SER A 112 23.34 28.25 -3.47
C SER A 112 22.14 27.62 -4.17
N ALA A 113 22.05 26.29 -4.23
CA ALA A 113 20.93 25.58 -4.80
C ALA A 113 19.70 25.67 -3.88
N VAL A 114 18.55 25.98 -4.46
CA VAL A 114 17.29 26.13 -3.74
C VAL A 114 16.38 24.96 -4.09
N PHE A 115 16.01 24.19 -3.06
CA PHE A 115 15.03 23.12 -3.22
C PHE A 115 13.61 23.70 -3.30
N THR A 116 12.83 23.22 -4.26
CA THR A 116 11.39 23.52 -4.38
C THR A 116 10.59 22.22 -4.40
N ALA A 117 9.70 22.06 -3.42
CA ALA A 117 8.77 20.93 -3.36
C ALA A 117 7.83 20.92 -4.59
N SER A 118 7.50 19.72 -5.08
CA SER A 118 6.67 19.55 -6.27
C SER A 118 5.53 18.57 -5.99
N SER A 119 4.30 19.09 -5.95
CA SER A 119 3.09 18.26 -5.82
C SER A 119 2.94 17.25 -6.94
N SER A 120 3.44 17.57 -8.15
CA SER A 120 3.40 16.64 -9.29
C SER A 120 4.32 15.43 -9.05
N LEU A 121 5.56 15.68 -8.63
CA LEU A 121 6.51 14.60 -8.30
C LEU A 121 6.05 13.80 -7.08
N TYR A 122 5.51 14.47 -6.06
CA TYR A 122 4.93 13.79 -4.90
C TYR A 122 3.75 12.89 -5.32
N ASN A 123 2.85 13.39 -6.17
CA ASN A 123 1.78 12.56 -6.73
C ASN A 123 2.30 11.39 -7.57
N GLY A 124 3.43 11.56 -8.27
CA GLY A 124 4.15 10.47 -8.93
C GLY A 124 4.60 9.41 -7.93
N LEU A 125 5.30 9.81 -6.87
CA LEU A 125 5.78 8.93 -5.81
C LEU A 125 4.65 8.14 -5.15
N LYS A 126 3.49 8.76 -4.89
CA LYS A 126 2.33 8.04 -4.32
C LYS A 126 1.92 6.84 -5.17
N LYS A 127 2.03 6.93 -6.50
CA LYS A 127 1.69 5.83 -7.42
C LYS A 127 2.71 4.68 -7.35
N GLU A 128 3.95 4.98 -7.02
CA GLU A 128 4.99 3.96 -6.82
C GLU A 128 4.76 3.18 -5.51
N TYR A 129 4.35 3.87 -4.43
CA TYR A 129 4.03 3.21 -3.17
C TYR A 129 2.70 2.44 -3.18
N SER A 130 1.77 2.78 -4.07
CA SER A 130 0.42 2.21 -4.08
C SER A 130 -0.25 2.34 -5.45
N ASN A 131 -0.47 1.21 -6.10
CA ASN A 131 -1.27 1.08 -7.32
C ASN A 131 -2.09 -0.22 -7.24
N PRO A 132 -3.42 -0.17 -6.97
CA PRO A 132 -4.28 1.03 -6.88
C PRO A 132 -3.98 1.90 -5.66
N ILE A 133 -4.37 3.18 -5.70
CA ILE A 133 -4.32 4.07 -4.53
C ILE A 133 -5.48 3.70 -3.61
N TYR A 134 -5.16 3.31 -2.38
CA TYR A 134 -6.16 3.07 -1.37
C TYR A 134 -6.50 4.35 -0.61
N LYS A 135 -7.78 4.63 -0.38
CA LYS A 135 -8.26 5.79 0.38
C LYS A 135 -8.96 5.35 1.65
N ILE A 136 -8.91 6.17 2.70
CA ILE A 136 -9.60 5.93 3.97
C ILE A 136 -10.69 7.00 4.11
N PRO A 137 -11.93 6.77 3.67
CA PRO A 137 -12.95 7.83 3.56
C PRO A 137 -13.29 8.52 4.89
N TRP A 138 -13.13 7.81 5.99
CA TRP A 138 -13.48 8.29 7.33
C TRP A 138 -12.31 8.98 8.05
N LEU A 139 -11.08 8.87 7.55
CA LEU A 139 -9.91 9.54 8.10
C LEU A 139 -9.49 10.66 7.13
N LYS A 140 -9.57 11.91 7.56
CA LYS A 140 -9.44 13.07 6.68
C LYS A 140 -8.40 14.07 7.16
N GLU A 141 -7.68 14.66 6.21
CA GLU A 141 -6.82 15.85 6.38
C GLU A 141 -7.37 16.93 5.44
N ASP A 142 -7.64 18.14 5.96
CA ASP A 142 -8.24 19.26 5.22
C ASP A 142 -9.50 18.88 4.40
N ASN A 143 -10.40 18.09 5.02
CA ASN A 143 -11.62 17.52 4.43
C ASN A 143 -11.43 16.48 3.32
N ASN A 144 -10.20 16.15 2.94
CA ASN A 144 -9.90 15.11 1.96
C ASN A 144 -9.63 13.77 2.66
N PRO A 145 -10.15 12.64 2.15
CA PRO A 145 -9.73 11.31 2.60
C PRO A 145 -8.22 11.14 2.52
N LEU A 146 -7.64 10.51 3.52
CA LEU A 146 -6.22 10.15 3.49
C LEU A 146 -6.00 8.94 2.59
N ASP A 147 -4.89 8.98 1.85
CA ASP A 147 -4.38 7.84 1.10
C ASP A 147 -3.69 6.86 2.09
N TYR A 148 -3.89 5.55 1.89
CA TYR A 148 -3.22 4.49 2.65
C TYR A 148 -2.08 3.88 1.84
N PHE A 149 -0.91 3.83 2.48
CA PHE A 149 0.29 3.21 1.94
C PHE A 149 0.75 2.11 2.90
N ALA A 150 0.88 0.89 2.36
CA ALA A 150 1.44 -0.22 3.10
C ALA A 150 2.93 0.04 3.38
N THR A 151 3.39 -0.39 4.54
CA THR A 151 4.81 -0.32 4.90
C THR A 151 5.55 -1.53 4.32
N TRP A 152 6.70 -1.30 3.71
CA TRP A 152 7.60 -2.34 3.22
C TRP A 152 8.64 -2.69 4.28
N LEU A 153 8.90 -3.98 4.44
CA LEU A 153 9.83 -4.52 5.42
C LEU A 153 10.75 -5.54 4.73
N CYS A 154 12.05 -5.38 4.92
CA CYS A 154 13.08 -6.28 4.42
C CYS A 154 13.95 -6.76 5.59
N VAL A 155 13.90 -8.06 5.87
CA VAL A 155 14.55 -8.69 7.02
C VAL A 155 15.23 -9.96 6.57
N GLU A 156 16.49 -10.15 6.97
CA GLU A 156 17.24 -11.37 6.64
C GLU A 156 16.66 -12.58 7.39
N LYS A 157 16.77 -13.75 6.77
CA LYS A 157 16.41 -15.02 7.41
C LYS A 157 17.11 -15.19 8.76
N ASN A 158 16.37 -15.76 9.72
CA ASN A 158 16.76 -15.96 11.11
C ASN A 158 17.03 -14.68 11.93
N LYS A 159 16.78 -13.48 11.38
CA LYS A 159 16.77 -12.25 12.17
C LYS A 159 15.41 -12.04 12.83
N GLU A 160 15.47 -11.57 14.07
CA GLU A 160 14.33 -11.01 14.78
C GLU A 160 14.44 -9.49 14.78
N VAL A 161 13.35 -8.82 14.45
CA VAL A 161 13.25 -7.36 14.42
C VAL A 161 12.07 -6.90 15.26
N THR A 162 12.14 -5.65 15.72
CA THR A 162 11.09 -5.02 16.51
C THR A 162 10.53 -3.83 15.75
N LEU A 163 9.21 -3.68 15.79
CA LEU A 163 8.44 -2.66 15.10
C LEU A 163 7.47 -1.97 16.07
N SER A 164 7.18 -0.70 15.80
CA SER A 164 6.10 0.05 16.42
C SER A 164 4.85 0.04 15.53
N LEU A 165 3.70 0.36 16.10
CA LEU A 165 2.45 0.53 15.37
C LEU A 165 1.89 1.94 15.57
N LYS A 166 1.36 2.55 14.51
CA LYS A 166 0.39 3.64 14.60
C LYS A 166 -0.98 3.09 14.21
N ILE A 167 -1.98 3.35 15.04
CA ILE A 167 -3.32 2.80 14.88
C ILE A 167 -4.33 3.94 14.89
N ASN A 168 -5.20 3.96 13.88
CA ASN A 168 -6.35 4.85 13.79
C ASN A 168 -7.63 4.02 13.86
N ILE A 169 -8.58 4.41 14.71
CA ILE A 169 -9.87 3.75 14.89
C ILE A 169 -10.98 4.72 14.51
N LYS A 170 -11.90 4.25 13.65
CA LYS A 170 -13.04 5.02 13.13
C LYS A 170 -14.01 5.44 14.22
N ASP A 171 -14.48 4.48 15.03
CA ASP A 171 -15.42 4.74 16.13
C ASP A 171 -14.84 4.36 17.49
N LYS A 172 -14.60 5.38 18.33
CA LYS A 172 -14.13 5.18 19.72
C LYS A 172 -15.18 4.62 20.67
N LYS A 173 -16.47 4.63 20.29
CA LYS A 173 -17.57 4.10 21.10
C LYS A 173 -17.72 2.59 20.89
N ASN A 174 -17.57 2.15 19.65
CA ASN A 174 -17.63 0.75 19.24
C ASN A 174 -16.24 0.31 18.77
N LEU A 175 -15.31 0.15 19.72
CA LEU A 175 -13.98 -0.36 19.41
C LEU A 175 -14.09 -1.79 18.88
N PRO A 176 -13.22 -2.20 17.94
CA PRO A 176 -13.03 -3.61 17.66
C PRO A 176 -12.69 -4.35 18.96
N LYS A 177 -13.03 -5.64 19.04
CA LYS A 177 -12.77 -6.43 20.26
C LYS A 177 -11.28 -6.69 20.45
N GLU A 178 -10.61 -7.01 19.36
CA GLU A 178 -9.17 -7.25 19.27
C GLU A 178 -8.71 -6.91 17.85
N LEU A 179 -7.41 -6.66 17.69
CA LEU A 179 -6.75 -6.61 16.39
C LEU A 179 -5.87 -7.86 16.29
N LEU A 180 -5.94 -8.54 15.15
CA LEU A 180 -5.18 -9.77 14.91
C LEU A 180 -4.21 -9.57 13.75
N ILE A 181 -2.92 -9.74 14.01
CA ILE A 181 -1.90 -9.79 12.98
C ILE A 181 -1.87 -11.22 12.44
N GLU A 182 -2.39 -11.42 11.23
CA GLU A 182 -2.34 -12.68 10.50
C GLU A 182 -1.01 -12.81 9.76
N TYR A 183 -0.36 -13.97 9.91
CA TYR A 183 0.89 -14.30 9.23
C TYR A 183 1.02 -15.79 8.95
N ASP A 184 1.86 -16.13 7.97
CA ASP A 184 2.25 -17.51 7.67
C ASP A 184 3.33 -17.99 8.64
N ASN A 185 3.03 -19.04 9.39
CA ASN A 185 3.89 -19.59 10.45
C ASN A 185 5.11 -20.35 9.92
N GLN A 186 5.17 -20.64 8.62
CA GLN A 186 6.36 -21.21 7.97
C GLN A 186 7.36 -20.13 7.59
N LEU A 187 6.88 -18.92 7.34
CA LEU A 187 7.70 -17.79 6.88
C LEU A 187 8.22 -16.94 8.03
N CYS A 188 7.40 -16.70 9.05
CA CYS A 188 7.80 -15.91 10.19
C CYS A 188 7.10 -16.31 11.50
N GLU A 189 7.66 -15.85 12.62
CA GLU A 189 7.00 -15.87 13.91
C GLU A 189 6.76 -14.43 14.35
N ILE A 190 5.52 -14.12 14.73
CA ILE A 190 5.16 -12.81 15.26
C ILE A 190 4.77 -12.95 16.73
N SER A 191 5.32 -12.09 17.56
CA SER A 191 4.93 -11.94 18.96
C SER A 191 4.67 -10.48 19.32
N THR A 192 3.79 -10.28 20.29
CA THR A 192 3.38 -8.97 20.80
C THR A 192 3.46 -8.95 22.32
N SER A 193 3.05 -7.86 22.95
CA SER A 193 2.85 -7.82 24.42
C SER A 193 1.88 -8.88 24.93
N GLN A 194 0.99 -9.40 24.07
CA GLN A 194 0.01 -10.44 24.40
C GLN A 194 0.56 -11.86 24.22
N GLY A 195 1.81 -12.01 23.79
CA GLY A 195 2.48 -13.29 23.60
C GLY A 195 2.75 -13.63 22.13
N LYS A 196 3.24 -14.85 21.91
CA LYS A 196 3.50 -15.39 20.56
C LYS A 196 2.16 -15.68 19.86
N GLY A 197 2.06 -15.35 18.59
CA GLY A 197 0.88 -15.68 17.80
C GLY A 197 0.72 -17.20 17.66
N THR A 198 -0.52 -17.65 17.68
CA THR A 198 -0.88 -19.07 17.63
C THR A 198 -1.91 -19.31 16.53
N GLU A 199 -2.15 -20.58 16.21
CA GLU A 199 -3.26 -20.98 15.35
C GLU A 199 -4.60 -20.43 15.87
N ASN A 200 -5.50 -20.11 14.95
CA ASN A 200 -6.88 -19.77 15.24
C ASN A 200 -7.80 -20.62 14.38
N ILE A 201 -8.14 -21.81 14.91
CA ILE A 201 -8.93 -22.85 14.22
C ILE A 201 -10.29 -22.32 13.75
N THR A 202 -10.84 -21.33 14.44
CA THR A 202 -12.12 -20.68 14.08
C THR A 202 -12.04 -19.75 12.88
N LEU A 203 -10.87 -19.18 12.59
CA LEU A 203 -10.67 -18.28 11.43
C LEU A 203 -10.21 -19.05 10.20
N ASP A 204 -9.41 -20.10 10.37
CA ASP A 204 -8.93 -20.91 9.25
C ASP A 204 -8.66 -22.37 9.69
N PRO A 205 -9.59 -23.30 9.42
CA PRO A 205 -9.51 -24.68 9.89
C PRO A 205 -8.47 -25.56 9.15
N LEU A 206 -7.71 -25.01 8.18
CA LEU A 206 -6.71 -25.75 7.40
C LEU A 206 -5.27 -25.22 7.53
N SER A 207 -5.00 -24.23 8.38
CA SER A 207 -3.94 -23.25 8.06
C SER A 207 -2.57 -23.43 8.69
N GLN A 208 -1.56 -23.14 7.88
CA GLN A 208 -0.22 -22.69 8.26
C GLN A 208 -0.25 -21.23 8.79
N LYS A 209 -1.39 -20.71 9.23
CA LYS A 209 -1.51 -19.31 9.66
C LYS A 209 -1.62 -19.20 11.16
N HIS A 210 -0.87 -18.25 11.69
CA HIS A 210 -0.93 -17.85 13.08
C HIS A 210 -1.43 -16.41 13.20
N TYR A 211 -1.93 -16.09 14.38
CA TYR A 211 -2.53 -14.81 14.70
C TYR A 211 -1.91 -14.26 15.98
N ALA A 212 -1.21 -13.13 15.88
CA ALA A 212 -0.69 -12.40 17.04
C ALA A 212 -1.68 -11.29 17.46
N LYS A 213 -2.00 -11.21 18.75
CA LYS A 213 -3.01 -10.29 19.27
C LYS A 213 -2.41 -8.92 19.58
N ILE A 214 -3.13 -7.86 19.28
CA ILE A 214 -2.79 -6.49 19.66
C ILE A 214 -3.88 -5.93 20.59
N GLU A 215 -3.44 -5.36 21.71
CA GLU A 215 -4.34 -4.68 22.64
C GLU A 215 -4.83 -3.35 22.04
N ILE A 216 -6.15 -3.18 22.04
CA ILE A 216 -6.79 -1.96 21.56
C ILE A 216 -6.90 -0.96 22.71
N LYS A 217 -6.39 0.25 22.50
CA LYS A 217 -6.58 1.36 23.43
C LYS A 217 -7.87 2.12 23.11
N LYS A 218 -8.54 2.63 24.14
CA LYS A 218 -9.73 3.48 24.02
C LYS A 218 -9.39 4.90 23.54
N SER A 219 -8.78 5.00 22.37
CA SER A 219 -8.40 6.24 21.69
C SER A 219 -8.68 6.13 20.20
N LYS A 220 -9.01 7.26 19.55
CA LYS A 220 -9.18 7.32 18.08
C LYS A 220 -7.87 7.16 17.34
N GLU A 221 -6.78 7.59 17.96
CA GLU A 221 -5.44 7.45 17.44
C GLU A 221 -4.49 7.15 18.60
N TYR A 222 -3.61 6.17 18.41
CA TYR A 222 -2.58 5.86 19.39
C TYR A 222 -1.41 5.13 18.73
N LYS A 223 -0.29 5.14 19.43
CA LYS A 223 0.93 4.42 19.04
C LYS A 223 1.20 3.31 20.06
N LEU A 224 1.65 2.17 19.55
CA LEU A 224 2.21 1.08 20.35
C LEU A 224 3.70 1.01 20.00
N VAL A 225 4.54 1.42 20.94
CA VAL A 225 5.98 1.58 20.71
C VAL A 225 6.66 0.24 20.95
N ASP A 226 7.49 -0.19 19.99
CA ASP A 226 8.26 -1.43 20.07
C ASP A 226 7.39 -2.67 20.39
N GLU A 227 6.16 -2.69 19.87
CA GLU A 227 5.10 -3.64 20.22
C GLU A 227 5.23 -4.99 19.53
N VAL A 228 5.65 -5.00 18.27
CA VAL A 228 5.62 -6.20 17.43
C VAL A 228 7.04 -6.69 17.20
N LYS A 229 7.28 -7.96 17.51
CA LYS A 229 8.51 -8.65 17.13
C LYS A 229 8.23 -9.63 16.01
N ILE A 230 9.03 -9.57 14.96
CA ILE A 230 8.93 -10.45 13.80
C ILE A 230 10.25 -11.18 13.65
N LYS A 231 10.23 -12.50 13.70
CA LYS A 231 11.37 -13.36 13.38
C LYS A 231 11.13 -14.04 12.05
N VAL A 232 11.98 -13.78 11.06
CA VAL A 232 11.89 -14.44 9.75
C VAL A 232 12.52 -15.83 9.84
N LEU A 233 11.79 -16.85 9.42
CA LEU A 233 12.19 -18.26 9.52
C LEU A 233 12.75 -18.82 8.20
N ALA A 234 12.23 -18.33 7.08
CA ALA A 234 12.57 -18.82 5.74
C ALA A 234 13.05 -17.69 4.84
N ASP A 235 13.73 -18.05 3.75
CA ASP A 235 14.03 -17.10 2.70
C ASP A 235 12.72 -16.75 1.98
N ILE A 236 12.51 -15.46 1.74
CA ILE A 236 11.29 -14.94 1.11
C ILE A 236 11.65 -14.53 -0.31
N GLU A 237 11.29 -15.36 -1.29
CA GLU A 237 11.62 -15.14 -2.71
C GLU A 237 10.62 -14.20 -3.41
N THR A 238 9.39 -14.15 -2.91
CA THR A 238 8.30 -13.29 -3.39
C THR A 238 7.78 -12.41 -2.28
N THR A 239 7.26 -11.22 -2.59
CA THR A 239 6.71 -10.34 -1.55
C THR A 239 5.54 -11.00 -0.82
N GLU A 240 5.65 -11.08 0.49
CA GLU A 240 4.62 -11.66 1.36
C GLU A 240 3.89 -10.56 2.13
N THR A 241 2.61 -10.78 2.41
CA THR A 241 1.76 -9.79 3.06
C THR A 241 1.37 -10.21 4.47
N ILE A 242 1.70 -9.38 5.45
CA ILE A 242 1.16 -9.47 6.81
C ILE A 242 -0.10 -8.61 6.86
N LYS A 243 -1.21 -9.18 7.36
CA LYS A 243 -2.50 -8.50 7.43
C LYS A 243 -2.89 -8.24 8.88
N VAL A 244 -3.63 -7.16 9.10
CA VAL A 244 -4.30 -6.91 10.39
C VAL A 244 -5.81 -7.02 10.16
N LEU A 245 -6.45 -7.88 10.96
CA LEU A 245 -7.89 -8.16 10.96
C LEU A 245 -8.57 -7.53 12.18
#